data_AF-A0A2V9Y631-F1
#
_entry.id   AF-A0A2V9Y631-F1
#
_cell.length_a   1.000
_cell.length_b   1.000
_cell.length_c   1.000
_cell.angle_alpha   90.00
_cell.angle_beta   90.00
_cell.angle_gamma   90.00
#
_symmetry.space_group_name_H-M   'P 1'
#
loop_
_entity.id
_entity.type
_entity.pdbx_description
1 polymer ?
#
loop_
_entity_poly.entity_id
_entity_poly.type
_entity_poly.pdbx_seq_one_letter_code
_entity_poly.pdbx_strand_id
1 'polypeptide(L)'
;MASQGGQTQEGSSGKQQAGTPPASSTSSIPSDKSKQSSASASKTHHRKHRRSRRNKIIVREGGTTEASALLAPGMPGAQASHQRQNATQLLASTDGNLKRISGRQLNSNQQAMVDQIHSFMQQAKDAIKEGDLQRGHNLAMKAHLLSDELPKH
;
A
#
# COMPACT_ATOMS: atom_id res chain seq x y z
N MET A 1 -51.47 27.18 11.60
CA MET A 1 -51.09 27.28 10.16
C MET A 1 -49.76 26.53 10.06
N ALA A 2 -49.78 25.24 9.68
CA ALA A 2 -49.65 24.72 8.30
C ALA A 2 -48.21 24.98 7.77
N SER A 3 -47.40 24.06 7.25
CA SER A 3 -47.56 22.72 6.67
C SER A 3 -46.15 22.08 6.57
N GLN A 4 -45.96 20.79 6.87
CA GLN A 4 -45.78 19.66 5.93
C GLN A 4 -44.76 19.86 4.79
N GLY A 5 -43.92 18.85 4.58
CA GLY A 5 -43.26 18.62 3.29
C GLY A 5 -42.07 17.66 3.33
N GLY A 6 -42.32 16.36 3.50
CA GLY A 6 -41.35 15.32 3.15
C GLY A 6 -41.25 15.15 1.63
N GLN A 7 -40.09 14.72 1.15
CA GLN A 7 -39.94 14.16 -0.19
C GLN A 7 -38.86 13.09 -0.20
N THR A 8 -39.34 11.85 -0.26
CA THR A 8 -38.68 10.66 -0.78
C THR A 8 -38.48 10.79 -2.29
N GLN A 9 -37.36 10.29 -2.82
CA GLN A 9 -37.34 9.78 -4.19
C GLN A 9 -36.49 8.51 -4.25
N GLU A 10 -37.18 7.41 -4.57
CA GLU A 10 -36.66 6.11 -4.91
C GLU A 10 -36.16 6.10 -6.37
N GLY A 11 -35.23 5.18 -6.65
CA GLY A 11 -35.26 4.38 -7.88
C GLY A 11 -34.26 4.74 -8.98
N SER A 12 -33.32 3.83 -9.25
CA SER A 12 -33.31 3.12 -10.54
C SER A 12 -32.38 1.90 -10.52
N SER A 13 -33.01 0.74 -10.74
CA SER A 13 -32.39 -0.53 -11.12
C SER A 13 -31.68 -0.46 -12.48
N GLY A 14 -30.66 -1.31 -12.66
CA GLY A 14 -30.02 -1.55 -13.95
C GLY A 14 -29.12 -2.79 -13.98
N LYS A 15 -29.75 -3.96 -14.13
CA LYS A 15 -29.35 -5.24 -14.79
C LYS A 15 -27.84 -5.50 -15.06
N GLN A 16 -27.26 -6.58 -14.52
CA GLN A 16 -27.24 -7.97 -15.04
C GLN A 16 -26.50 -8.19 -16.39
N GLN A 17 -25.37 -8.92 -16.33
CA GLN A 17 -24.92 -9.92 -17.33
C GLN A 17 -23.85 -10.81 -16.67
N ALA A 18 -24.13 -12.08 -16.30
CA ALA A 18 -23.93 -13.32 -17.10
C ALA A 18 -22.55 -13.35 -17.80
N GLY A 19 -21.60 -14.24 -17.56
CA GLY A 19 -21.66 -15.66 -17.20
C GLY A 19 -21.27 -16.50 -18.42
N THR A 20 -20.05 -17.07 -18.44
CA THR A 20 -19.70 -18.45 -18.88
C THR A 20 -18.15 -18.65 -18.85
N PRO A 21 -17.64 -19.74 -18.26
CA PRO A 21 -16.32 -20.36 -18.53
C PRO A 21 -16.45 -21.32 -19.75
N PRO A 22 -15.38 -21.74 -20.48
CA PRO A 22 -14.41 -22.78 -20.07
C PRO A 22 -13.00 -22.52 -20.72
N ALA A 23 -11.93 -23.32 -20.68
CA ALA A 23 -11.77 -24.76 -20.69
C ALA A 23 -10.37 -25.19 -20.22
N SER A 24 -10.36 -26.35 -19.58
CA SER A 24 -9.22 -27.14 -19.15
C SER A 24 -8.64 -28.00 -20.28
N SER A 25 -7.44 -28.56 -20.03
CA SER A 25 -6.85 -29.76 -20.67
C SER A 25 -6.18 -29.49 -22.03
N THR A 26 -5.03 -30.03 -22.41
CA THR A 26 -4.52 -31.39 -22.16
C THR A 26 -3.01 -31.44 -22.45
N SER A 27 -2.33 -32.27 -21.67
CA SER A 27 -1.00 -32.83 -21.85
C SER A 27 -0.61 -33.17 -23.29
N SER A 28 0.68 -33.02 -23.63
CA SER A 28 1.38 -33.83 -24.64
C SER A 28 2.90 -33.71 -24.45
N ILE A 29 3.47 -34.70 -23.79
CA ILE A 29 4.90 -35.06 -23.88
C ILE A 29 5.15 -35.61 -25.30
N PRO A 30 6.34 -35.41 -25.86
CA PRO A 30 7.02 -36.59 -26.38
C PRO A 30 8.47 -36.70 -25.92
N SER A 31 8.78 -37.94 -25.59
CA SER A 31 10.05 -38.55 -25.27
C SER A 31 10.97 -38.62 -26.50
N ASP A 32 12.29 -38.51 -26.29
CA ASP A 32 13.31 -39.42 -26.87
C ASP A 32 14.65 -39.14 -26.15
N LYS A 33 15.12 -40.03 -25.25
CA LYS A 33 16.17 -41.05 -25.50
C LYS A 33 17.30 -40.47 -26.37
N SER A 34 18.55 -40.39 -25.92
CA SER A 34 19.36 -41.57 -25.60
C SER A 34 20.84 -41.20 -25.38
N LYS A 35 21.53 -42.07 -24.62
CA LYS A 35 22.98 -42.36 -24.60
C LYS A 35 23.93 -41.30 -24.00
N GLN A 36 24.44 -41.54 -22.79
CA GLN A 36 25.72 -42.24 -22.53
C GLN A 36 26.87 -41.73 -23.41
N SER A 37 27.87 -41.09 -22.80
CA SER A 37 29.18 -41.72 -22.58
C SER A 37 30.22 -40.74 -22.04
N SER A 38 31.06 -41.30 -21.16
CA SER A 38 32.48 -41.03 -20.92
C SER A 38 32.98 -39.59 -20.74
N ALA A 39 33.54 -39.38 -19.55
CA ALA A 39 34.82 -38.75 -19.29
C ALA A 39 35.59 -38.22 -20.50
N SER A 40 36.09 -36.99 -20.40
CA SER A 40 37.53 -36.73 -20.45
C SER A 40 37.81 -35.27 -20.13
N ALA A 41 38.81 -35.08 -19.27
CA ALA A 41 39.47 -33.81 -19.04
C ALA A 41 40.04 -33.26 -20.36
N SER A 42 39.99 -31.94 -20.53
CA SER A 42 41.15 -31.19 -21.04
C SER A 42 40.88 -29.69 -20.99
N LYS A 43 41.81 -29.00 -20.31
CA LYS A 43 42.02 -27.56 -20.35
C LYS A 43 42.04 -27.07 -21.79
N THR A 44 41.42 -25.93 -22.09
CA THR A 44 41.79 -25.11 -23.25
C THR A 44 41.40 -23.65 -23.06
N HIS A 45 42.44 -22.86 -22.82
CA HIS A 45 42.77 -21.60 -23.51
C HIS A 45 41.80 -20.41 -23.47
N HIS A 46 42.33 -19.34 -22.86
CA HIS A 46 41.97 -17.96 -23.14
C HIS A 46 41.91 -17.70 -24.64
N ARG A 47 40.77 -17.18 -25.12
CA ARG A 47 40.75 -16.37 -26.33
C ARG A 47 39.73 -15.25 -26.17
N LYS A 48 40.28 -14.02 -26.11
CA LYS A 48 39.57 -12.76 -26.28
C LYS A 48 38.60 -12.86 -27.46
N HIS A 49 37.32 -12.59 -27.24
CA HIS A 49 36.45 -12.13 -28.31
C HIS A 49 35.98 -10.71 -28.07
N ARG A 50 36.22 -9.92 -29.11
CA ARG A 50 35.91 -8.51 -29.26
C ARG A 50 34.41 -8.25 -29.17
N ARG A 51 34.10 -7.11 -28.56
CA ARG A 51 33.05 -6.15 -28.94
C ARG A 51 31.80 -6.77 -29.60
N SER A 52 30.88 -7.26 -28.77
CA SER A 52 29.46 -7.12 -29.05
C SER A 52 28.97 -5.93 -28.24
N ARG A 53 28.71 -4.81 -28.93
CA ARG A 53 28.02 -3.65 -28.37
C ARG A 53 26.58 -4.05 -28.11
N ARG A 54 26.35 -4.68 -26.97
CA ARG A 54 25.04 -4.77 -26.33
C ARG A 54 25.08 -3.80 -25.18
N ASN A 55 24.34 -2.70 -25.29
CA ASN A 55 24.11 -1.77 -24.20
C ASN A 55 23.41 -2.57 -23.09
N LYS A 56 24.18 -3.12 -22.15
CA LYS A 56 23.61 -3.74 -20.96
C LYS A 56 23.15 -2.60 -20.08
N ILE A 57 21.86 -2.29 -20.14
CA ILE A 57 21.19 -1.50 -19.11
C ILE A 57 21.18 -2.41 -17.89
N ILE A 58 22.13 -2.18 -16.98
CA ILE A 58 22.09 -2.77 -15.65
C ILE A 58 21.04 -1.95 -14.91
N VAL A 59 19.81 -2.46 -14.85
CA VAL A 59 18.82 -1.94 -13.90
C VAL A 59 19.21 -2.48 -12.53
N ARG A 60 19.86 -1.65 -11.72
CA ARG A 60 20.04 -1.88 -10.28
C ARG A 60 18.70 -1.56 -9.61
N GLU A 61 17.69 -2.41 -9.79
CA GLU A 61 16.50 -2.39 -8.93
C GLU A 61 16.89 -2.98 -7.59
N GLY A 62 17.47 -2.12 -6.76
CA GLY A 62 17.96 -2.47 -5.43
C GLY A 62 18.35 -1.26 -4.61
N GLY A 63 17.81 -0.09 -4.95
CA GLY A 63 17.80 1.07 -4.08
C GLY A 63 16.37 1.29 -3.63
N THR A 64 16.05 0.88 -2.41
CA THR A 64 15.03 1.59 -1.62
C THR A 64 15.57 3.01 -1.45
N THR A 65 15.43 3.85 -2.47
CA THR A 65 15.44 5.28 -2.26
C THR A 65 14.21 5.51 -1.42
N GLU A 66 14.44 5.63 -0.11
CA GLU A 66 13.53 6.30 0.78
C GLU A 66 12.94 7.47 0.00
N ALA A 67 11.61 7.52 -0.06
CA ALA A 67 10.86 8.62 -0.65
C ALA A 67 11.00 9.87 0.23
N SER A 68 12.24 10.28 0.45
CA SER A 68 12.69 11.34 1.33
C SER A 68 13.75 12.12 0.58
N ALA A 69 13.31 12.87 -0.43
CA ALA A 69 13.93 14.11 -0.84
C ALA A 69 13.15 14.66 -2.04
N LEU A 70 12.56 15.84 -1.84
CA LEU A 70 11.97 16.72 -2.85
C LEU A 70 10.52 16.41 -3.25
N LEU A 71 9.61 16.40 -2.28
CA LEU A 71 8.22 16.76 -2.56
C LEU A 71 8.19 18.26 -2.93
N ALA A 72 7.50 18.54 -4.03
CA ALA A 72 7.51 19.75 -4.86
C ALA A 72 7.40 21.12 -4.14
N PRO A 73 7.75 22.23 -4.82
CA PRO A 73 7.67 23.58 -4.27
C PRO A 73 6.24 23.88 -3.79
N GLY A 74 6.11 24.21 -2.51
CA GLY A 74 4.98 24.91 -1.90
C GLY A 74 3.59 24.57 -2.46
N MET A 75 2.94 23.56 -1.88
CA MET A 75 1.49 23.40 -2.00
C MET A 75 0.79 24.75 -1.71
N PRO A 76 -0.17 25.21 -2.53
CA PRO A 76 -0.87 26.47 -2.30
C PRO A 76 -1.43 26.53 -0.87
N GLY A 77 -1.26 27.66 -0.18
CA GLY A 77 -1.60 27.77 1.25
C GLY A 77 -3.01 27.30 1.62
N ALA A 78 -3.98 27.46 0.71
CA ALA A 78 -5.34 26.95 0.87
C ALA A 78 -5.40 25.41 0.87
N GLN A 79 -4.72 24.75 -0.05
CA GLN A 79 -4.65 23.29 -0.12
C GLN A 79 -3.86 22.71 1.06
N ALA A 80 -2.79 23.39 1.47
CA ALA A 80 -2.01 23.06 2.67
C ALA A 80 -2.88 23.13 3.94
N SER A 81 -3.69 24.19 4.08
CA SER A 81 -4.64 24.32 5.18
C SER A 81 -5.67 23.18 5.16
N HIS A 82 -6.22 22.84 4.00
CA HIS A 82 -7.20 21.76 3.86
C HIS A 82 -6.60 20.40 4.24
N GLN A 83 -5.38 20.10 3.79
CA GLN A 83 -4.66 18.87 4.15
C GLN A 83 -4.41 18.79 5.66
N ARG A 84 -3.98 19.89 6.27
CA ARG A 84 -3.78 19.96 7.73
C ARG A 84 -5.08 19.73 8.49
N GLN A 85 -6.17 20.35 8.05
CA GLN A 85 -7.51 20.17 8.64
C GLN A 85 -7.96 18.71 8.54
N ASN A 86 -7.83 18.10 7.37
CA ASN A 86 -8.18 16.70 7.16
C ASN A 86 -7.33 15.76 8.04
N ALA A 87 -6.01 15.96 8.07
CA ALA A 87 -5.13 15.19 8.95
C ALA A 87 -5.49 15.37 10.44
N THR A 88 -5.85 16.58 10.87
CA THR A 88 -6.28 16.85 12.24
C THR A 88 -7.61 16.15 12.56
N GLN A 89 -8.55 16.14 11.61
CA GLN A 89 -9.82 15.42 11.74
C GLN A 89 -9.59 13.92 11.89
N LEU A 90 -8.71 13.32 11.07
CA LEU A 90 -8.33 11.92 11.18
C LEU A 90 -7.72 11.60 12.54
N LEU A 91 -6.79 12.43 13.03
CA LEU A 91 -6.18 12.25 14.36
C LEU A 91 -7.22 12.33 15.49
N ALA A 92 -8.19 13.23 15.39
CA ALA A 92 -9.28 13.34 16.37
C ALA A 92 -10.21 12.13 16.34
N SER A 93 -10.56 11.63 15.15
CA SER A 93 -11.35 10.40 14.99
C SER A 93 -10.62 9.19 15.56
N THR A 94 -9.32 9.06 15.29
CA THR A 94 -8.46 8.01 15.87
C THR A 94 -8.45 8.06 17.39
N ASP A 95 -8.28 9.24 18.00
CA ASP A 95 -8.33 9.40 19.47
C ASP A 95 -9.68 8.99 20.05
N GLY A 96 -10.78 9.37 19.37
CA GLY A 96 -12.12 8.94 19.73
C GLY A 96 -12.29 7.42 19.68
N ASN A 97 -11.78 6.76 18.64
CA ASN A 97 -11.79 5.31 18.51
C ASN A 97 -11.01 4.63 19.64
N LEU A 98 -9.79 5.13 19.94
CA LEU A 98 -8.95 4.62 21.02
C LEU A 98 -9.62 4.76 22.39
N LYS A 99 -10.28 5.88 22.66
CA LYS A 99 -11.04 6.08 23.91
C LYS A 99 -12.19 5.08 24.06
N ARG A 100 -12.89 4.77 22.96
CA ARG A 100 -14.00 3.80 22.97
C ARG A 100 -13.52 2.37 23.27
N ILE A 101 -12.32 2.00 22.84
CA ILE A 101 -11.73 0.68 23.11
C ILE A 101 -10.97 0.62 24.44
N SER A 102 -10.56 1.75 25.02
CA SER A 102 -9.77 1.80 26.26
C SER A 102 -10.50 1.19 27.48
N GLY A 103 -11.83 1.08 27.42
CA GLY A 103 -12.64 0.41 28.44
C GLY A 103 -12.81 -1.11 28.23
N ARG A 104 -12.22 -1.68 27.18
CA ARG A 104 -12.28 -3.13 26.88
C ARG A 104 -10.99 -3.80 27.33
N GLN A 105 -11.07 -5.09 27.66
CA GLN A 105 -9.87 -5.89 27.87
C GLN A 105 -9.19 -6.11 26.52
N LEU A 106 -7.99 -5.53 26.36
CA LEU A 106 -7.17 -5.72 25.18
C LEU A 106 -6.19 -6.88 25.38
N ASN A 107 -6.01 -7.70 24.34
CA ASN A 107 -4.95 -8.71 24.32
C ASN A 107 -3.59 -8.08 23.95
N SER A 108 -2.50 -8.83 24.11
CA SER A 108 -1.14 -8.31 23.87
C SER A 108 -0.94 -7.78 22.44
N ASN A 109 -1.59 -8.39 21.45
CA ASN A 109 -1.50 -7.93 20.05
C ASN A 109 -2.27 -6.61 19.84
N GLN A 110 -3.47 -6.50 20.41
CA GLN A 110 -4.25 -5.27 20.38
C GLN A 110 -3.53 -4.13 21.12
N GLN A 111 -2.88 -4.42 22.25
CA GLN A 111 -2.09 -3.42 22.98
C GLN A 111 -0.92 -2.91 22.13
N ALA A 112 -0.19 -3.81 21.48
CA ALA A 112 0.89 -3.42 20.56
C ALA A 112 0.36 -2.57 19.38
N MET A 113 -0.84 -2.86 18.88
CA MET A 113 -1.49 -2.05 17.85
C MET A 113 -1.85 -0.65 18.36
N VAL A 114 -2.33 -0.51 19.60
CA VAL A 114 -2.56 0.80 20.24
C VAL A 114 -1.26 1.62 20.31
N ASP A 115 -0.16 0.98 20.71
CA ASP A 115 1.16 1.63 20.78
C ASP A 115 1.66 2.09 19.40
N GLN A 116 1.42 1.29 18.36
CA GLN A 116 1.70 1.68 16.97
C GLN A 116 0.84 2.86 16.51
N ILE A 117 -0.46 2.86 16.84
CA ILE A 117 -1.36 3.97 16.51
C ILE A 117 -0.88 5.27 17.17
N HIS A 118 -0.54 5.22 18.46
CA HIS A 118 0.03 6.37 19.16
C HIS A 118 1.30 6.89 18.48
N SER A 119 2.19 5.97 18.07
CA SER A 119 3.42 6.33 17.36
C SER A 119 3.13 7.03 16.04
N PHE A 120 2.19 6.53 15.23
CA PHE A 120 1.78 7.17 13.99
C PHE A 120 1.11 8.53 14.23
N MET A 121 0.30 8.66 15.27
CA MET A 121 -0.32 9.95 15.64
C MET A 121 0.73 11.00 16.01
N GLN A 122 1.78 10.63 16.74
CA GLN A 122 2.87 11.56 17.07
C GLN A 122 3.67 11.94 15.83
N GLN A 123 4.09 10.96 15.03
CA GLN A 123 4.81 11.21 13.78
C GLN A 123 3.99 12.08 12.79
N ALA A 124 2.67 11.88 12.74
CA ALA A 124 1.80 12.70 11.93
C ALA A 124 1.80 14.17 12.39
N LYS A 125 1.70 14.39 13.72
CA LYS A 125 1.77 15.73 14.31
C LYS A 125 3.11 16.39 14.04
N ASP A 126 4.21 15.67 14.17
CA ASP A 126 5.55 16.21 13.94
C ASP A 126 5.77 16.52 12.46
N ALA A 127 5.39 15.64 11.53
CA ALA A 127 5.45 15.93 10.10
C ALA A 127 4.62 17.17 9.71
N ILE A 128 3.44 17.36 10.31
CA ILE A 128 2.62 18.56 10.09
C ILE A 128 3.31 19.83 10.60
N LYS A 129 4.03 19.76 11.73
CA LYS A 129 4.82 20.88 12.27
C LYS A 129 6.05 21.19 11.41
N GLU A 130 6.71 20.16 10.88
CA GLU A 130 7.85 20.26 9.98
C GLU A 130 7.47 20.79 8.59
N GLY A 131 6.17 20.89 8.28
CA GLY A 131 5.66 21.36 6.99
C GLY A 131 5.48 20.25 5.96
N ASP A 132 5.80 18.99 6.31
CA ASP A 132 5.51 17.82 5.50
C ASP A 132 4.06 17.35 5.72
N LEU A 133 3.14 18.12 5.15
CA LEU A 133 1.71 17.88 5.26
C LEU A 133 1.28 16.56 4.60
N GLN A 134 1.94 16.16 3.52
CA GLN A 134 1.60 14.93 2.81
C GLN A 134 1.98 13.70 3.65
N ARG A 135 3.19 13.67 4.22
CA ARG A 135 3.60 12.61 5.14
C ARG A 135 2.72 12.62 6.39
N GLY A 136 2.44 13.79 6.95
CA GLY A 136 1.55 13.94 8.10
C GLY A 136 0.15 13.37 7.87
N HIS A 137 -0.46 13.69 6.73
CA HIS A 137 -1.76 13.14 6.33
C HIS A 137 -1.72 11.62 6.18
N ASN A 138 -0.73 11.08 5.47
CA ASN A 138 -0.58 9.64 5.27
C ASN A 138 -0.42 8.87 6.61
N LEU A 139 0.36 9.42 7.55
CA LEU A 139 0.53 8.84 8.88
C LEU A 139 -0.76 8.91 9.70
N ALA A 140 -1.49 10.01 9.62
CA ALA A 140 -2.80 10.15 10.25
C ALA A 140 -3.83 9.15 9.69
N MET A 141 -3.86 8.96 8.37
CA MET A 141 -4.70 7.94 7.72
C MET A 141 -4.35 6.54 8.21
N LYS A 142 -3.07 6.19 8.28
CA LYS A 142 -2.64 4.88 8.82
C LYS A 142 -3.14 4.68 10.24
N ALA A 143 -2.92 5.65 11.12
CA ALA A 143 -3.38 5.59 12.51
C ALA A 143 -4.89 5.37 12.58
N HIS A 144 -5.66 6.07 11.74
CA HIS A 144 -7.10 5.92 11.66
C HIS A 144 -7.53 4.51 11.23
N LEU A 145 -6.95 3.98 10.15
CA LEU A 145 -7.26 2.64 9.66
C LEU A 145 -6.95 1.56 10.70
N LEU A 146 -5.77 1.61 11.33
CA LEU A 146 -5.40 0.70 12.41
C LEU A 146 -6.38 0.81 13.60
N SER A 147 -6.86 2.01 13.94
CA SER A 147 -7.84 2.19 15.01
C SER A 147 -9.22 1.58 14.71
N ASP A 148 -9.61 1.54 13.43
CA ASP A 148 -10.86 0.90 12.99
C ASP A 148 -10.75 -0.63 12.91
N GLU A 149 -9.54 -1.17 12.76
CA GLU A 149 -9.28 -2.62 12.77
C GLU A 149 -9.23 -3.20 14.19
N LEU A 150 -8.79 -2.42 15.17
CA LEU A 150 -8.70 -2.82 16.58
C LEU A 150 -9.95 -3.52 17.16
N PRO A 151 -11.18 -3.02 16.96
CA PRO A 151 -12.39 -3.70 17.48
C PRO A 151 -12.77 -4.98 16.73
N LYS A 152 -12.11 -5.31 15.60
CA LYS A 152 -12.41 -6.50 14.78
C LYS A 152 -11.52 -7.70 15.10
N HIS A 153 -10.47 -7.51 15.89
CA HIS A 153 -9.54 -8.55 16.36
C HIS A 153 -9.87 -8.99 17.78
#